data_AF-A0A7S4L735-F1
#
_entry.id   AF-A0A7S4L735-F1
#
_cell.length_a   1.000
_cell.length_b   1.000
_cell.length_c   1.000
_cell.angle_alpha   90.00
_cell.angle_beta   90.00
_cell.angle_gamma   90.00
#
_symmetry.space_group_name_H-M   'P 1'
#
loop_
_entity.id
_entity.type
_entity.pdbx_description
1 polymer ?
#
loop_
_entity_poly.entity_id
_entity_poly.type
_entity_poly.pdbx_seq_one_letter_code
_entity_poly.pdbx_strand_id
1 'polypeptide(L)'
;KIIISELYLPVKQKTIRPIKLGGMAGGEKYVVHNIIFKFAVDHLNLYRSDEAAAKVAGHELKGLLSYFNTSVDVCLPLMALVDYRGFRLSAISLLPINRKTVIYGSCDYGHTVFPGDPKLLR
;
A
#
# COMPACT_ATOMS: atom_id res chain seq x y z
N LYS A 1 10.64 -5.41 -12.47
CA LYS A 1 12.02 -5.14 -12.97
C LYS A 1 12.28 -3.64 -13.12
N ILE A 2 11.62 -2.95 -14.06
CA ILE A 2 11.85 -1.52 -14.37
C ILE A 2 11.83 -0.61 -13.12
N ILE A 3 10.73 -0.64 -12.35
CA ILE A 3 10.56 0.21 -11.14
C ILE A 3 11.76 0.16 -10.19
N ILE A 4 12.30 -1.03 -9.92
CA ILE A 4 13.41 -1.21 -8.98
C ILE A 4 14.74 -0.87 -9.65
N SER A 5 14.92 -1.25 -10.91
CA SER A 5 16.15 -0.95 -11.66
C SER A 5 16.38 0.55 -11.87
N GLU A 6 15.31 1.34 -11.91
CA GLU A 6 15.35 2.79 -12.13
C GLU A 6 15.14 3.60 -10.84
N LEU A 7 15.14 2.96 -9.67
CA LEU A 7 14.80 3.60 -8.38
C LEU A 7 15.58 4.91 -8.13
N TYR A 8 16.88 4.90 -8.45
CA TYR A 8 17.80 6.01 -8.22
C TYR A 8 17.95 6.97 -9.41
N LEU A 9 17.25 6.74 -10.52
CA LEU A 9 17.25 7.69 -11.62
C LEU A 9 16.44 8.94 -11.24
N PRO A 10 16.84 10.14 -11.73
CA PRO A 10 15.98 11.31 -11.66
C PRO A 10 14.58 11.02 -12.23
N VAL A 11 13.52 11.55 -11.61
CA VAL A 11 12.12 11.26 -11.99
C VAL A 11 11.85 11.49 -13.49
N LYS A 12 12.52 12.46 -14.12
CA LYS A 12 12.40 12.74 -15.56
C LYS A 12 12.89 11.60 -16.45
N GLN A 13 13.79 10.76 -15.95
CA GLN A 13 14.39 9.63 -16.64
C GLN A 13 13.74 8.29 -16.29
N LYS A 14 12.85 8.24 -15.28
CA LYS A 14 12.11 7.03 -14.93
C LYS A 14 11.06 6.73 -16.00
N THR A 15 11.06 5.50 -16.52
CA THR A 15 10.07 4.96 -17.46
C THR A 15 8.70 4.91 -16.81
N ILE A 16 8.63 4.47 -15.55
CA ILE A 16 7.41 4.48 -14.74
C ILE A 16 7.63 5.49 -13.63
N ARG A 17 6.84 6.56 -13.61
CA ARG A 17 6.99 7.64 -12.62
C ARG A 17 6.28 7.29 -11.31
N PRO A 18 6.83 7.67 -10.16
CA PRO A 18 6.14 7.52 -8.89
C PRO A 18 4.91 8.41 -8.87
N ILE A 19 3.91 8.00 -8.10
CA ILE A 19 2.67 8.75 -7.91
C ILE A 19 2.46 9.08 -6.44
N LYS A 20 1.81 10.21 -6.18
CA LYS A 20 1.37 10.58 -4.84
C LYS A 20 0.01 9.93 -4.54
N LEU A 21 0.04 8.66 -4.19
CA LEU A 21 -1.05 8.01 -3.46
C LEU A 21 -0.82 8.29 -1.97
N GLY A 22 -1.76 8.95 -1.29
CA GLY A 22 -1.67 9.27 0.15
C GLY A 22 -1.22 8.08 1.02
N GLY A 23 -0.73 8.35 2.23
CA GLY A 23 0.08 7.37 2.99
C GLY A 23 1.50 7.88 3.18
N MET A 24 1.95 8.09 4.43
CA MET A 24 3.28 8.59 4.77
C MET A 24 4.33 7.48 4.72
N ALA A 25 3.96 6.23 5.00
CA ALA A 25 4.91 5.13 5.14
C ALA A 25 5.09 4.31 3.84
N GLY A 26 6.27 3.70 3.67
CA GLY A 26 6.56 2.77 2.57
C GLY A 26 7.11 3.37 1.28
N GLY A 27 7.93 4.42 1.39
CA GLY A 27 8.66 5.02 0.27
C GLY A 27 7.79 5.48 -0.90
N GLU A 28 8.41 5.52 -2.08
CA GLU A 28 7.71 5.86 -3.32
C GLU A 28 6.68 4.78 -3.69
N LYS A 29 5.58 5.21 -4.31
CA LYS A 29 4.52 4.33 -4.81
C LYS A 29 4.38 4.48 -6.31
N TYR A 30 4.04 3.39 -6.98
CA TYR A 30 3.88 3.32 -8.43
C TYR A 30 2.55 2.63 -8.75
N VAL A 31 1.90 2.99 -9.85
CA VAL A 31 0.74 2.26 -10.35
C VAL A 31 0.97 1.86 -11.79
N VAL A 32 0.79 0.57 -12.08
CA VAL A 32 0.93 -0.01 -13.41
C VAL A 32 -0.14 -1.07 -13.58
N HIS A 33 -0.90 -1.02 -14.67
CA HIS A 33 -1.97 -1.99 -14.97
C HIS A 33 -2.92 -2.25 -13.78
N ASN A 34 -3.39 -1.20 -13.11
CA ASN A 34 -4.25 -1.27 -11.92
C ASN A 34 -3.64 -2.02 -10.72
N ILE A 35 -2.31 -2.11 -10.66
CA ILE A 35 -1.58 -2.66 -9.51
C ILE A 35 -0.75 -1.54 -8.90
N ILE A 36 -0.94 -1.33 -7.60
CA ILE A 36 -0.12 -0.45 -6.78
C ILE A 36 1.12 -1.22 -6.36
N PHE A 37 2.29 -0.67 -6.64
CA PHE A 37 3.56 -1.14 -6.13
C PHE A 37 4.04 -0.17 -5.05
N LYS A 38 4.13 -0.64 -3.81
CA LYS A 38 4.58 0.13 -2.64
C LYS A 38 5.91 -0.45 -2.15
N PHE A 39 6.93 0.38 -2.03
CA PHE A 39 8.20 -0.05 -1.46
C PHE A 39 8.06 -0.35 0.05
N ALA A 40 8.76 -1.37 0.53
CA ALA A 40 8.85 -1.66 1.95
C ALA A 40 10.19 -1.13 2.49
N VAL A 41 10.31 0.20 2.53
CA VAL A 41 11.52 0.92 2.97
C VAL A 41 11.17 1.99 4.00
N ASP A 42 12.09 2.25 4.92
CA ASP A 42 11.90 3.13 6.07
C ASP A 42 12.39 4.56 5.83
N HIS A 43 11.91 5.18 4.75
CA HIS A 43 12.30 6.54 4.38
C HIS A 43 11.97 7.64 5.40
N LEU A 44 11.04 7.40 6.33
CA LEU A 44 10.65 8.35 7.40
C LEU A 44 11.17 7.95 8.78
N ASN A 45 12.02 6.92 8.87
CA ASN A 45 12.54 6.39 10.13
C ASN A 45 11.44 5.99 11.14
N LEU A 46 10.31 5.47 10.64
CA LEU A 46 9.17 5.00 11.43
C LEU A 46 9.41 3.59 11.98
N TYR A 47 10.15 2.77 11.24
CA TYR A 47 10.37 1.35 11.54
C TYR A 47 11.78 1.07 12.08
N ARG A 48 12.66 2.07 12.10
CA ARG A 48 14.08 2.05 12.50
C ARG A 48 15.01 1.30 11.56
N SER A 49 14.48 0.57 10.58
CA SER A 49 15.26 -0.15 9.57
C SER A 49 14.42 -0.58 8.37
N ASP A 50 15.06 -0.78 7.22
CA ASP A 50 14.42 -1.30 6.00
C ASP A 50 13.97 -2.76 6.19
N GLU A 51 14.69 -3.55 6.98
CA GLU A 51 14.30 -4.92 7.32
C GLU A 51 13.02 -4.94 8.16
N ALA A 52 12.87 -3.99 9.08
CA ALA A 52 11.64 -3.83 9.85
C ALA A 52 10.48 -3.40 8.94
N ALA A 53 10.70 -2.47 8.01
CA ALA A 53 9.70 -2.09 7.00
C ALA A 53 9.29 -3.29 6.11
N ALA A 54 10.24 -4.12 5.67
CA ALA A 54 10.00 -5.34 4.90
C ALA A 54 9.21 -6.40 5.70
N LYS A 55 9.42 -6.49 7.01
CA LYS A 55 8.61 -7.33 7.92
C LYS A 55 7.19 -6.80 8.08
N VAL A 56 7.03 -5.48 8.17
CA VAL A 56 5.70 -4.84 8.25
C VAL A 56 4.89 -5.13 7.00
N ALA A 57 5.48 -4.99 5.81
CA ALA A 57 4.82 -5.39 4.55
C ALA A 57 4.39 -6.87 4.57
N GLY A 58 5.21 -7.75 5.14
CA GLY A 58 4.85 -9.16 5.38
C GLY A 58 3.66 -9.33 6.33
N HIS A 59 3.55 -8.51 7.37
CA HIS A 59 2.42 -8.52 8.29
C HIS A 59 1.16 -7.93 7.66
N GLU A 60 1.27 -6.94 6.77
CA GLU A 60 0.13 -6.44 5.97
C GLU A 60 -0.52 -7.58 5.18
N LEU A 61 0.28 -8.40 4.49
CA LEU A 61 -0.23 -9.57 3.76
C LEU A 61 -0.83 -10.64 4.69
N LYS A 62 -0.19 -10.92 5.84
CA LYS A 62 -0.73 -11.88 6.82
C LYS A 62 -2.07 -11.41 7.39
N GLY A 63 -2.20 -10.12 7.73
CA GLY A 63 -3.45 -9.54 8.21
C GLY A 63 -4.56 -9.65 7.16
N LEU A 64 -4.24 -9.33 5.91
CA LEU A 64 -5.15 -9.51 4.78
C LEU A 64 -5.64 -10.97 4.66
N LEU A 65 -4.73 -11.95 4.72
CA LEU A 65 -5.07 -13.37 4.68
C LEU A 65 -5.92 -13.80 5.87
N SER A 66 -5.65 -13.28 7.08
CA SER A 66 -6.48 -13.52 8.26
C SER A 66 -7.91 -13.04 8.03
N TYR A 67 -8.11 -11.84 7.48
CA TYR A 67 -9.44 -11.34 7.12
C TYR A 67 -10.09 -12.13 5.99
N PHE A 68 -9.33 -12.57 4.99
CA PHE A 68 -9.85 -13.44 3.94
C PHE A 68 -10.41 -14.75 4.52
N ASN A 69 -9.74 -15.31 5.52
CA ASN A 69 -10.15 -16.56 6.17
C ASN A 69 -11.33 -16.41 7.13
N THR A 70 -11.71 -15.19 7.56
CA THR A 70 -12.90 -15.01 8.41
C THR A 70 -14.21 -15.13 7.63
N SER A 71 -14.16 -15.22 6.29
CA SER A 71 -15.34 -15.32 5.41
C SER A 71 -16.37 -14.20 5.64
N VAL A 72 -15.91 -13.03 6.09
CA VAL A 72 -16.73 -11.82 6.18
C VAL A 72 -17.01 -11.27 4.78
N ASP A 73 -18.18 -10.67 4.59
CA ASP A 73 -18.58 -10.07 3.31
C ASP A 73 -17.88 -8.71 3.08
N VAL A 74 -16.57 -8.77 2.87
CA VAL A 74 -15.70 -7.61 2.61
C VAL A 74 -14.84 -7.89 1.40
N CYS A 75 -14.82 -6.95 0.45
CA CYS A 75 -13.93 -7.03 -0.70
C CYS A 75 -12.50 -6.67 -0.28
N LEU A 76 -11.58 -7.63 -0.40
CA LEU A 76 -10.16 -7.45 -0.11
C LEU A 76 -9.36 -7.28 -1.40
N PRO A 77 -8.31 -6.45 -1.42
CA PRO A 77 -7.41 -6.40 -2.57
C PRO A 77 -6.63 -7.72 -2.68
N LEU A 78 -6.28 -8.13 -3.90
CA LEU A 78 -5.24 -9.12 -4.10
C LEU A 78 -3.89 -8.49 -3.80
N MET A 79 -3.08 -9.17 -2.98
CA MET A 79 -1.77 -8.68 -2.58
C MET A 79 -0.71 -9.76 -2.76
N ALA A 80 0.45 -9.37 -3.28
CA ALA A 80 1.64 -10.20 -3.37
C ALA A 80 2.87 -9.42 -2.91
N LEU A 81 3.84 -10.11 -2.31
CA LEU A 81 5.15 -9.56 -2.01
C LEU A 81 6.11 -9.90 -3.14
N VAL A 82 6.87 -8.92 -3.60
CA VAL A 82 7.86 -9.05 -4.66
C VAL A 82 9.22 -8.67 -4.11
N ASP A 83 10.11 -9.65 -4.03
CA ASP A 83 11.50 -9.45 -3.63
C ASP A 83 12.40 -9.44 -4.87
N TYR A 84 13.16 -8.37 -5.06
CA TYR A 84 14.07 -8.25 -6.21
C TYR A 84 15.22 -7.27 -5.91
N ARG A 85 16.47 -7.72 -6.15
CA ARG A 85 17.70 -6.94 -5.93
C ARG A 85 17.80 -6.33 -4.52
N GLY A 86 17.38 -7.07 -3.50
CA GLY A 86 17.42 -6.62 -2.10
C GLY A 86 16.25 -5.73 -1.68
N PHE A 87 15.35 -5.35 -2.60
CA PHE A 87 14.15 -4.60 -2.27
C PHE A 87 12.93 -5.52 -2.17
N ARG A 88 12.07 -5.22 -1.19
CA ARG A 88 10.73 -5.79 -1.08
C ARG A 88 9.68 -4.75 -1.49
N LEU A 89 8.74 -5.16 -2.33
CA LEU A 89 7.57 -4.36 -2.69
C LEU A 89 6.29 -5.14 -2.39
N SER A 90 5.26 -4.43 -1.93
CA SER A 90 3.88 -4.93 -1.94
C SER A 90 3.23 -4.56 -3.27
N ALA A 91 2.82 -5.56 -4.04
CA ALA A 91 1.98 -5.42 -5.22
C ALA A 91 0.53 -5.64 -4.82
N ILE A 92 -0.32 -4.64 -4.98
CA ILE A 92 -1.69 -4.60 -4.45
C ILE A 92 -2.64 -4.24 -5.59
N SER A 93 -3.68 -5.04 -5.82
CA SER A 93 -4.72 -4.70 -6.80
C SER A 93 -5.45 -3.43 -6.37
N LEU A 94 -5.66 -2.51 -7.30
CA LEU A 94 -6.41 -1.30 -7.05
C LEU A 94 -7.91 -1.64 -6.95
N LEU A 95 -8.48 -1.46 -5.76
CA LEU A 95 -9.92 -1.61 -5.55
C LEU A 95 -10.65 -0.39 -6.14
N PRO A 96 -11.88 -0.56 -6.67
CA PRO A 96 -12.69 0.53 -7.24
C PRO A 96 -13.32 1.43 -6.15
N ILE A 97 -12.52 1.79 -5.13
CA ILE A 97 -12.97 2.60 -4.01
C ILE A 97 -12.93 4.08 -4.41
N ASN A 98 -14.08 4.75 -4.30
CA ASN A 98 -14.23 6.18 -4.52
C ASN A 98 -15.12 6.80 -3.43
N ARG A 99 -15.33 8.12 -3.47
CA ARG A 99 -16.14 8.84 -2.46
C ARG A 99 -17.58 8.32 -2.31
N LYS A 100 -18.13 7.65 -3.33
CA LYS A 100 -19.48 7.06 -3.29
C LYS A 100 -19.50 5.63 -2.74
N THR A 101 -18.35 4.93 -2.74
CA THR A 101 -18.25 3.54 -2.30
C THR A 101 -17.51 3.38 -0.97
N VAL A 102 -16.84 4.44 -0.47
CA VAL A 102 -16.32 4.48 0.90
C VAL A 102 -17.50 4.51 1.88
N ILE A 103 -17.58 3.48 2.72
CA ILE A 103 -18.61 3.37 3.77
C ILE A 103 -18.07 3.86 5.12
N TYR A 104 -16.76 3.81 5.35
CA TYR A 104 -16.11 4.31 6.56
C TYR A 104 -14.60 4.44 6.31
N GLY A 105 -13.93 5.42 6.93
CA GLY A 105 -12.47 5.51 6.95
C GLY A 105 -11.92 6.92 6.78
N SER A 106 -10.61 7.04 6.66
CA SER A 106 -9.91 8.32 6.49
C SER A 106 -8.97 8.26 5.29
N CYS A 107 -8.84 9.37 4.57
CA CYS A 107 -7.86 9.56 3.50
C CYS A 107 -6.72 10.52 3.87
N ASP A 108 -6.68 10.96 5.13
CA ASP A 108 -5.78 11.97 5.68
C ASP A 108 -5.16 11.54 7.02
N TYR A 109 -4.75 10.27 7.13
CA TYR A 109 -4.04 9.74 8.31
C TYR A 109 -4.84 9.68 9.60
N GLY A 110 -6.17 9.66 9.50
CA GLY A 110 -7.07 9.69 10.64
C GLY A 110 -7.33 11.10 11.19
N HIS A 111 -6.86 12.17 10.53
CA HIS A 111 -7.22 13.54 10.91
C HIS A 111 -8.72 13.80 10.73
N THR A 112 -9.28 13.31 9.62
CA THR A 112 -10.71 13.34 9.34
C THR A 112 -11.19 11.94 9.01
N VAL A 113 -12.03 11.38 9.87
CA VAL A 113 -12.69 10.11 9.60
C VAL A 113 -14.04 10.40 8.99
N PHE A 114 -14.29 9.88 7.79
CA PHE A 114 -15.62 9.84 7.20
C PHE A 114 -16.44 8.84 8.01
N PRO A 115 -17.46 9.31 8.76
CA PRO A 115 -18.16 8.48 9.74
C PRO A 115 -19.10 7.45 9.11
N GLY A 116 -19.46 7.65 7.83
CA GLY A 116 -20.40 6.84 7.06
C GLY A 116 -21.51 6.15 7.86
N ASP A 117 -21.70 4.83 7.72
CA ASP A 117 -22.79 4.10 8.41
C ASP A 117 -22.51 4.00 9.93
N PRO A 118 -23.38 4.57 10.81
CA PRO A 118 -23.22 4.54 12.26
C PRO A 118 -23.09 3.12 12.86
N LYS A 119 -23.51 2.08 12.15
CA LYS A 119 -23.41 0.69 12.60
C LYS A 119 -21.98 0.16 12.62
N LEU A 120 -21.06 0.77 11.86
CA LEU A 120 -19.64 0.36 11.80
C LEU A 120 -18.77 1.01 12.89
N LEU A 121 -19.32 1.94 13.67
CA LEU A 121 -18.64 2.63 14.77
C LEU A 121 -18.72 1.89 16.13
N ARG A 122 -19.11 0.60 16.13
CA ARG A 122 -19.25 -0.22 17.34
C ARG A 122 -18.00 -1.02 17.68
#